data_AF-A0A920J423-F1
#
_entry.id   AF-A0A920J423-F1
#
_cell.length_a   1.000
_cell.length_b   1.000
_cell.length_c   1.000
_cell.angle_alpha   90.00
_cell.angle_beta   90.00
_cell.angle_gamma   90.00
#
_symmetry.space_group_name_H-M   'P 1'
#
loop_
_entity.id
_entity.type
_entity.pdbx_description
1 polymer ?
#
loop_
_entity_poly.entity_id
_entity_poly.type
_entity_poly.pdbx_seq_one_letter_code
_entity_poly.pdbx_strand_id
1 'polypeptide(L)'
;MNHSVNKPDKIHFVGIGGSGMSGLAEVLINLGYSVSGSDLEESFITKRLASLGAKVYIGHKKSNVTDKDMVIISSAISKENEEILEANRNNLPILARAELLASLMNLKKGIAIAGTHGKTTTTSILASIMTDASLDPTFINGGIINSFATNAKLGSGDYLIAEADESDQSFLLLQPSLAVITNIEEDHLSNYENNFSLLKEVFVSFAKKIPFDGLIVACGDDLQVKELLPQFSRRVINYGFNEDNYYQIKNFSAKGLTSSFDLCEDGNKVLDVELNILGRHNALNAVAAIIVAIEEGVPLNTIQSSLKDFSGINRRMDIKGKKKLNNKTCTLIDDYGHHPTEIRSTYQSIQESFPDSHIHMVFKPT
;
A
#
# COMPACT_ATOMS: atom_id res chain seq x y z
N MET A 1 4.88 -7.07 26.28
CA MET A 1 5.32 -8.29 25.57
C MET A 1 6.54 -8.85 26.30
N ASN A 2 6.55 -10.14 26.63
CA ASN A 2 7.72 -10.80 27.21
C ASN A 2 8.74 -11.05 26.09
N HIS A 3 9.69 -10.14 25.89
CA HIS A 3 10.81 -10.39 24.97
C HIS A 3 11.76 -11.44 25.58
N SER A 4 12.31 -12.32 24.75
CA SER A 4 13.34 -13.27 25.17
C SER A 4 14.60 -12.54 25.65
N VAL A 5 15.38 -13.18 26.52
CA VAL A 5 16.64 -12.63 27.07
C VAL A 5 17.69 -12.37 25.97
N ASN A 6 17.57 -13.04 24.82
CA ASN A 6 18.40 -12.83 23.62
C ASN A 6 17.55 -12.20 22.51
N LYS A 7 17.36 -10.89 22.56
CA LYS A 7 16.75 -10.12 21.47
C LYS A 7 17.83 -9.87 20.39
N PRO A 8 17.62 -10.25 19.13
CA PRO A 8 18.54 -9.90 18.05
C PRO A 8 18.60 -8.37 17.91
N ASP A 9 19.80 -7.79 17.85
CA ASP A 9 20.03 -6.34 17.74
C ASP A 9 20.66 -5.95 16.41
N LYS A 10 21.61 -6.76 15.93
CA LYS A 10 22.36 -6.53 14.69
C LYS A 10 21.71 -7.22 13.51
N ILE A 11 20.93 -6.47 12.74
CA ILE A 11 20.13 -6.99 11.63
C ILE A 11 20.79 -6.63 10.29
N HIS A 12 21.01 -7.63 9.44
CA HIS A 12 21.61 -7.45 8.11
C HIS A 12 20.58 -7.65 6.99
N PHE A 13 20.47 -6.71 6.05
CA PHE A 13 19.60 -6.81 4.88
C PHE A 13 20.39 -7.21 3.64
N VAL A 14 19.96 -8.24 2.92
CA VAL A 14 20.50 -8.58 1.59
C VAL A 14 19.58 -7.99 0.52
N GLY A 15 20.09 -7.03 -0.26
CA GLY A 15 19.28 -6.22 -1.18
C GLY A 15 18.60 -5.04 -0.49
N ILE A 16 19.32 -4.31 0.37
CA ILE A 16 18.78 -3.25 1.22
C ILE A 16 18.24 -2.03 0.44
N GLY A 17 18.72 -1.81 -0.78
CA GLY A 17 18.31 -0.72 -1.67
C GLY A 17 16.97 -0.95 -2.36
N GLY A 18 16.37 -2.14 -2.23
CA GLY A 18 15.03 -2.40 -2.74
C GLY A 18 13.96 -1.52 -2.09
N SER A 19 12.93 -1.13 -2.84
CA SER A 19 11.86 -0.23 -2.38
C SER A 19 11.15 -0.74 -1.12
N GLY A 20 10.85 -2.03 -1.03
CA GLY A 20 10.26 -2.65 0.16
C GLY A 20 11.26 -2.95 1.28
N MET A 21 12.53 -3.16 0.96
CA MET A 21 13.58 -3.50 1.94
C MET A 21 14.06 -2.27 2.69
N SER A 22 14.29 -1.18 1.97
CA SER A 22 14.75 0.10 2.54
C SER A 22 13.76 0.69 3.54
N GLY A 23 12.46 0.59 3.26
CA GLY A 23 11.41 1.00 4.21
C GLY A 23 11.48 0.23 5.53
N LEU A 24 11.62 -1.10 5.48
CA LEU A 24 11.76 -1.93 6.67
C LEU A 24 13.06 -1.64 7.43
N ALA A 25 14.17 -1.41 6.72
CA ALA A 25 15.44 -1.04 7.31
C ALA A 25 15.33 0.30 8.06
N GLU A 26 14.71 1.32 7.45
CA GLU A 26 14.47 2.62 8.10
C GLU A 26 13.61 2.49 9.36
N VAL A 27 12.59 1.61 9.35
CA VAL A 27 11.78 1.33 10.56
C VAL A 27 12.64 0.73 11.67
N LEU A 28 13.48 -0.27 11.37
CA LEU A 28 14.32 -0.93 12.35
C LEU A 28 15.40 0.00 12.94
N ILE A 29 16.05 0.84 12.12
CA ILE A 29 17.04 1.83 12.59
C ILE A 29 16.45 2.69 13.72
N ASN A 30 15.25 3.20 13.50
CA ASN A 30 14.60 4.09 14.46
C ASN A 30 14.00 3.36 15.67
N LEU A 31 13.63 2.09 15.54
CA LEU A 31 13.33 1.23 16.69
C LEU A 31 14.57 0.91 17.53
N GLY A 32 15.75 1.41 17.13
CA GLY A 32 17.01 1.34 17.85
C GLY A 32 17.87 0.12 17.49
N TYR A 33 17.52 -0.62 16.44
CA TYR A 33 18.31 -1.77 16.00
C TYR A 33 19.56 -1.33 15.22
N SER A 34 20.64 -2.10 15.37
CA SER A 34 21.86 -1.93 14.60
C SER A 34 21.70 -2.49 13.18
N VAL A 35 21.31 -1.65 12.23
CA VAL A 35 21.05 -2.08 10.85
C VAL A 35 22.28 -2.01 9.96
N SER A 36 22.48 -3.06 9.16
CA SER A 36 23.43 -3.09 8.05
C SER A 36 22.79 -3.73 6.83
N GLY A 37 23.39 -3.60 5.66
CA GLY A 37 22.92 -4.33 4.50
C GLY A 37 23.80 -4.21 3.27
N SER A 38 23.58 -5.08 2.31
CA SER A 38 24.29 -5.15 1.05
C SER A 38 23.35 -4.83 -0.12
N ASP A 39 23.90 -4.25 -1.18
CA ASP A 39 23.23 -4.14 -2.48
C ASP A 39 24.26 -4.23 -3.62
N LEU A 40 23.82 -4.53 -4.84
CA LEU A 40 24.72 -4.67 -5.99
C LEU A 40 25.31 -3.32 -6.41
N GLU A 41 24.50 -2.25 -6.32
CA GLU A 41 24.86 -0.92 -6.80
C GLU A 41 24.57 0.14 -5.75
N GLU A 42 25.36 1.22 -5.80
CA GLU A 42 25.10 2.41 -5.00
C GLU A 42 23.92 3.19 -5.60
N SER A 43 22.98 3.63 -4.77
CA SER A 43 21.80 4.37 -5.18
C SER A 43 21.48 5.51 -4.20
N PHE A 44 20.54 6.36 -4.57
CA PHE A 44 20.03 7.39 -3.66
C PHE A 44 19.47 6.76 -2.36
N ILE A 45 18.81 5.61 -2.46
CA ILE A 45 18.21 4.90 -1.33
C ILE A 45 19.30 4.39 -0.38
N THR A 46 20.35 3.75 -0.92
CA THR A 46 21.43 3.22 -0.08
C THR A 46 22.23 4.34 0.59
N LYS A 47 22.43 5.49 -0.09
CA LYS A 47 23.01 6.70 0.51
C LYS A 47 22.16 7.25 1.65
N ARG A 48 20.84 7.34 1.46
CA ARG A 48 19.90 7.78 2.50
C ARG A 48 20.00 6.89 3.73
N LEU A 49 19.95 5.57 3.57
CA LEU A 49 20.06 4.63 4.70
C LEU A 49 21.38 4.77 5.43
N ALA A 50 22.49 4.96 4.70
CA ALA A 50 23.78 5.24 5.32
C ALA A 50 23.76 6.55 6.13
N SER A 51 23.11 7.61 5.63
CA SER A 51 22.94 8.86 6.40
C SER A 51 22.06 8.72 7.64
N LEU A 52 21.17 7.73 7.67
CA LEU A 52 20.35 7.37 8.82
C LEU A 52 21.09 6.46 9.83
N GLY A 53 22.34 6.07 9.53
CA GLY A 53 23.18 5.27 10.43
C GLY A 53 23.31 3.80 10.05
N ALA A 54 22.73 3.36 8.93
CA ALA A 54 22.93 1.99 8.45
C ALA A 54 24.36 1.78 7.93
N LYS A 55 24.94 0.61 8.20
CA LYS A 55 26.19 0.20 7.53
C LYS A 55 25.88 -0.48 6.19
N VAL A 56 26.08 0.23 5.09
CA VAL A 56 25.83 -0.26 3.73
C VAL A 56 27.09 -0.81 3.07
N TYR A 57 26.98 -1.97 2.42
CA TYR A 57 28.03 -2.60 1.62
C TYR A 57 27.59 -2.67 0.15
N ILE A 58 28.52 -2.42 -0.77
CA ILE A 58 28.31 -2.64 -2.20
C ILE A 58 28.92 -3.98 -2.62
N GLY A 59 28.11 -4.81 -3.25
CA GLY A 59 28.38 -6.21 -3.56
C GLY A 59 28.11 -7.15 -2.38
N HIS A 60 27.79 -8.39 -2.72
CA HIS A 60 27.53 -9.44 -1.73
C HIS A 60 28.83 -10.11 -1.31
N LYS A 61 29.12 -10.10 -0.01
CA LYS A 61 30.32 -10.71 0.56
C LYS A 61 30.01 -11.51 1.81
N LYS A 62 30.54 -12.73 1.97
CA LYS A 62 30.40 -13.54 3.20
C LYS A 62 30.73 -12.76 4.48
N SER A 63 31.73 -11.88 4.40
CA SER A 63 32.14 -11.02 5.52
C SER A 63 31.09 -10.01 5.97
N ASN A 64 30.08 -9.71 5.15
CA ASN A 64 29.06 -8.71 5.45
C ASN A 64 28.10 -9.17 6.57
N VAL A 65 27.89 -10.49 6.67
CA VAL A 65 27.06 -11.12 7.72
C VAL A 65 27.84 -11.52 8.98
N THR A 66 29.13 -11.19 9.05
CA THR A 66 29.94 -11.44 10.25
C THR A 66 29.47 -10.56 11.41
N ASP A 67 29.39 -11.13 12.61
CA ASP A 67 28.92 -10.44 13.83
C ASP A 67 27.53 -9.81 13.62
N LYS A 68 26.60 -10.59 13.10
CA LYS A 68 25.18 -10.24 12.93
C LYS A 68 24.34 -11.26 13.68
N ASP A 69 23.20 -10.81 14.17
CA ASP A 69 22.28 -11.67 14.91
C ASP A 69 21.21 -12.26 14.00
N MET A 70 20.98 -11.63 12.83
CA MET A 70 19.88 -11.98 11.93
C MET A 70 20.10 -11.44 10.52
N VAL A 71 19.55 -12.13 9.52
CA VAL A 71 19.55 -11.70 8.12
C VAL A 71 18.13 -11.57 7.58
N ILE A 72 17.87 -10.50 6.83
CA ILE A 72 16.61 -10.24 6.13
C ILE A 72 16.88 -10.31 4.62
N ILE A 73 16.06 -11.06 3.89
CA ILE A 73 16.23 -11.26 2.45
C ILE A 73 15.02 -10.76 1.66
N SER A 74 15.31 -10.20 0.49
CA SER A 74 14.30 -9.94 -0.54
C SER A 74 14.05 -11.21 -1.37
N SER A 75 12.85 -11.35 -1.93
CA SER A 75 12.50 -12.43 -2.86
C SER A 75 13.36 -12.44 -4.13
N ALA A 76 13.97 -11.29 -4.48
CA ALA A 76 14.86 -11.18 -5.63
C ALA A 76 16.26 -11.78 -5.40
N ILE A 77 16.62 -12.14 -4.16
CA ILE A 77 17.95 -12.67 -3.85
C ILE A 77 17.99 -14.18 -4.07
N SER A 78 18.96 -14.63 -4.89
CA SER A 78 19.21 -16.05 -5.10
C SER A 78 19.60 -16.75 -3.79
N LYS A 79 19.12 -17.98 -3.59
CA LYS A 79 19.53 -18.85 -2.47
C LYS A 79 21.03 -19.18 -2.48
N GLU A 80 21.68 -19.03 -3.64
CA GLU A 80 23.13 -19.21 -3.80
C GLU A 80 23.95 -17.98 -3.42
N ASN A 81 23.30 -16.88 -3.02
CA ASN A 81 23.98 -15.68 -2.54
C ASN A 81 24.91 -16.03 -1.37
N GLU A 82 26.16 -15.58 -1.46
CA GLU A 82 27.18 -15.96 -0.50
C GLU A 82 26.92 -15.48 0.93
N GLU A 83 26.19 -14.38 1.12
CA GLU A 83 25.74 -13.90 2.43
C GLU A 83 24.69 -14.83 3.04
N ILE A 84 23.76 -15.34 2.21
CA ILE A 84 22.75 -16.31 2.65
C ILE A 84 23.41 -17.65 3.01
N LEU A 85 24.33 -18.12 2.18
CA LEU A 85 25.06 -19.37 2.45
C LEU A 85 25.88 -19.27 3.74
N GLU A 86 26.53 -18.12 3.97
CA GLU A 86 27.31 -17.88 5.18
C GLU A 86 26.44 -17.70 6.42
N ALA A 87 25.30 -17.03 6.31
CA ALA A 87 24.32 -16.91 7.39
C ALA A 87 23.82 -18.29 7.84
N ASN A 88 23.48 -19.16 6.89
CA ASN A 88 23.11 -20.55 7.17
C ASN A 88 24.23 -21.35 7.85
N ARG A 89 25.48 -21.22 7.38
CA ARG A 89 26.64 -21.88 7.99
C ARG A 89 26.85 -21.48 9.44
N ASN A 90 26.57 -20.23 9.77
CA ASN A 90 26.68 -19.68 11.12
C ASN A 90 25.38 -19.83 11.94
N ASN A 91 24.37 -20.54 11.42
CA ASN A 91 23.05 -20.71 12.05
C ASN A 91 22.35 -19.39 12.42
N LEU A 92 22.57 -18.34 11.62
CA LEU A 92 21.85 -17.09 11.78
C LEU A 92 20.40 -17.26 11.31
N PRO A 93 19.40 -16.78 12.07
CA PRO A 93 18.03 -16.67 11.59
C PRO A 93 17.97 -15.85 10.30
N ILE A 94 17.27 -16.39 9.29
CA ILE A 94 17.01 -15.71 8.02
C ILE A 94 15.51 -15.53 7.90
N LEU A 95 15.05 -14.29 7.74
CA LEU A 95 13.64 -13.97 7.50
C LEU A 95 13.46 -13.33 6.13
N ALA A 96 12.35 -13.65 5.48
CA ALA A 96 11.90 -12.94 4.30
C ALA A 96 11.34 -11.55 4.66
N ARG A 97 11.37 -10.65 3.67
CA ARG A 97 10.78 -9.30 3.75
C ARG A 97 9.37 -9.30 4.36
N ALA A 98 8.49 -10.20 3.90
CA ALA A 98 7.10 -10.26 4.35
C ALA A 98 6.96 -10.71 5.81
N GLU A 99 7.82 -11.62 6.29
CA GLU A 99 7.83 -12.07 7.68
C GLU A 99 8.27 -10.94 8.63
N LEU A 100 9.24 -10.14 8.20
CA LEU A 100 9.65 -8.94 8.94
C LEU A 100 8.51 -7.91 8.99
N LEU A 101 7.86 -7.64 7.85
CA LEU A 101 6.71 -6.73 7.81
C LEU A 101 5.60 -7.17 8.76
N ALA A 102 5.24 -8.46 8.74
CA ALA A 102 4.26 -9.04 9.66
C ALA A 102 4.68 -8.86 11.13
N SER A 103 5.95 -9.09 11.44
CA SER A 103 6.48 -8.93 12.80
C SER A 103 6.43 -7.46 13.27
N LEU A 104 6.73 -6.51 12.40
CA LEU A 104 6.65 -5.07 12.70
C LEU A 104 5.20 -4.62 12.87
N MET A 105 4.27 -5.15 12.07
CA MET A 105 2.85 -4.86 12.18
C MET A 105 2.31 -5.22 13.57
N ASN A 106 2.79 -6.31 14.17
CA ASN A 106 2.38 -6.74 15.52
C ASN A 106 2.83 -5.79 16.64
N LEU A 107 3.80 -4.91 16.39
CA LEU A 107 4.30 -3.94 17.38
C LEU A 107 3.47 -2.64 17.39
N LYS A 108 2.61 -2.44 16.39
CA LYS A 108 1.82 -1.22 16.16
C LYS A 108 0.35 -1.58 15.92
N LYS A 109 -0.52 -0.56 15.82
CA LYS A 109 -1.88 -0.74 15.31
C LYS A 109 -1.81 -0.89 13.79
N GLY A 110 -1.81 -2.14 13.34
CA GLY A 110 -1.64 -2.51 11.93
C GLY A 110 -2.90 -2.26 11.10
N ILE A 111 -2.75 -1.54 9.99
CA ILE A 111 -3.79 -1.34 8.98
C ILE A 111 -3.29 -1.93 7.66
N ALA A 112 -3.95 -2.98 7.17
CA ALA A 112 -3.56 -3.66 5.95
C ALA A 112 -4.54 -3.34 4.81
N ILE A 113 -4.01 -2.92 3.66
CA ILE A 113 -4.81 -2.59 2.47
C ILE A 113 -4.61 -3.68 1.42
N ALA A 114 -5.63 -4.51 1.23
CA ALA A 114 -5.64 -5.66 0.32
C ALA A 114 -6.66 -5.48 -0.81
N GLY A 115 -6.54 -6.33 -1.85
CA GLY A 115 -7.43 -6.38 -3.00
C GLY A 115 -6.66 -6.28 -4.32
N THR A 116 -7.24 -6.68 -5.44
CA THR A 116 -6.48 -6.79 -6.71
C THR A 116 -5.97 -5.42 -7.18
N HIS A 117 -6.85 -4.41 -7.19
CA HIS A 117 -6.56 -3.06 -7.65
C HIS A 117 -6.76 -2.01 -6.54
N GLY A 118 -6.06 -0.87 -6.65
CA GLY A 118 -6.27 0.29 -5.78
C GLY A 118 -5.51 0.28 -4.46
N LYS A 119 -4.84 -0.82 -4.09
CA LYS A 119 -4.06 -0.96 -2.84
C LYS A 119 -3.14 0.23 -2.59
N THR A 120 -2.22 0.49 -3.51
CA THR A 120 -1.24 1.57 -3.41
C THR A 120 -1.90 2.94 -3.24
N THR A 121 -2.98 3.23 -3.99
CA THR A 121 -3.69 4.51 -3.91
C THR A 121 -4.37 4.68 -2.56
N THR A 122 -5.12 3.68 -2.12
CA THR A 122 -5.83 3.69 -0.82
C THR A 122 -4.87 3.81 0.35
N THR A 123 -3.76 3.06 0.35
CA THR A 123 -2.68 3.19 1.33
C THR A 123 -2.14 4.61 1.38
N SER A 124 -1.94 5.24 0.22
CA SER A 124 -1.37 6.60 0.14
C SER A 124 -2.32 7.67 0.65
N ILE A 125 -3.61 7.57 0.30
CA ILE A 125 -4.64 8.48 0.78
C ILE A 125 -4.76 8.38 2.30
N LEU A 126 -4.86 7.17 2.83
CA LEU A 126 -4.95 6.95 4.27
C LEU A 126 -3.71 7.47 5.01
N ALA A 127 -2.50 7.19 4.49
CA ALA A 127 -1.27 7.70 5.08
C ALA A 127 -1.22 9.24 5.09
N SER A 128 -1.74 9.90 4.06
CA SER A 128 -1.84 11.37 4.00
C SER A 128 -2.81 11.89 5.08
N ILE A 129 -4.04 11.34 5.13
CA ILE A 129 -5.06 11.74 6.11
C ILE A 129 -4.53 11.61 7.54
N MET A 130 -3.94 10.45 7.86
CA MET A 130 -3.43 10.15 9.21
C MET A 130 -2.21 11.03 9.55
N THR A 131 -1.39 11.39 8.55
CA THR A 131 -0.28 12.34 8.76
C THR A 131 -0.79 13.75 9.03
N ASP A 132 -1.76 14.22 8.26
CA ASP A 132 -2.37 15.55 8.42
C ASP A 132 -3.16 15.66 9.74
N ALA A 133 -3.67 14.52 10.23
CA ALA A 133 -4.26 14.37 11.55
C ALA A 133 -3.23 14.33 12.70
N SER A 134 -1.93 14.50 12.42
CA SER A 134 -0.84 14.42 13.39
C SER A 134 -0.76 13.07 14.12
N LEU A 135 -1.33 12.01 13.55
CA LEU A 135 -1.15 10.62 14.03
C LEU A 135 0.16 10.01 13.53
N ASP A 136 0.83 10.66 12.56
CA ASP A 136 2.16 10.35 12.03
C ASP A 136 2.41 8.84 11.89
N PRO A 137 1.69 8.15 10.97
CA PRO A 137 1.79 6.71 10.82
C PRO A 137 3.14 6.30 10.22
N THR A 138 3.61 5.12 10.59
CA THR A 138 4.53 4.37 9.73
C THR A 138 3.75 3.85 8.52
N PHE A 139 4.28 4.01 7.31
CA PHE A 139 3.68 3.39 6.14
C PHE A 139 4.70 2.68 5.25
N ILE A 140 4.28 1.58 4.63
CA ILE A 140 5.06 0.79 3.69
C ILE A 140 4.17 0.50 2.47
N ASN A 141 4.52 1.11 1.35
CA ASN A 141 3.69 1.16 0.14
C ASN A 141 4.44 0.61 -1.08
N GLY A 142 3.70 0.04 -2.04
CA GLY A 142 4.24 -0.42 -3.32
C GLY A 142 4.61 0.72 -4.29
N GLY A 143 4.11 1.94 -4.06
CA GLY A 143 4.35 3.12 -4.89
C GLY A 143 4.84 4.35 -4.10
N ILE A 144 5.47 5.29 -4.81
CA ILE A 144 5.99 6.54 -4.22
C ILE A 144 4.83 7.52 -4.02
N ILE A 145 4.63 7.94 -2.78
CA ILE A 145 3.67 9.00 -2.45
C ILE A 145 4.34 10.35 -2.73
N ASN A 146 3.73 11.19 -3.58
CA ASN A 146 4.37 12.41 -4.07
C ASN A 146 4.70 13.40 -2.94
N SER A 147 3.81 13.56 -1.95
CA SER A 147 3.99 14.47 -0.81
C SER A 147 5.16 14.06 0.10
N PHE A 148 5.46 12.76 0.20
CA PHE A 148 6.56 12.24 1.02
C PHE A 148 7.84 11.97 0.21
N ALA A 149 7.75 11.97 -1.13
CA ALA A 149 8.83 11.59 -2.04
C ALA A 149 9.47 10.22 -1.72
N THR A 150 8.70 9.32 -1.09
CA THR A 150 9.11 7.97 -0.71
C THR A 150 7.93 7.01 -0.73
N ASN A 151 8.19 5.73 -0.88
CA ASN A 151 7.21 4.64 -0.79
C ASN A 151 7.12 4.06 0.63
N ALA A 152 8.03 4.43 1.52
CA ALA A 152 7.96 4.08 2.92
C ALA A 152 8.45 5.25 3.78
N LYS A 153 7.77 5.48 4.90
CA LYS A 153 8.14 6.47 5.90
C LYS A 153 7.95 5.85 7.27
N LEU A 154 8.90 6.07 8.16
CA LEU A 154 8.63 5.89 9.57
C LEU A 154 7.96 7.14 10.14
N GLY A 155 6.73 6.99 10.59
CA GLY A 155 6.12 7.90 11.54
C GLY A 155 6.33 7.48 12.99
N SER A 156 6.29 8.47 13.88
CA SER A 156 6.45 8.36 15.33
C SER A 156 5.20 7.87 16.06
N GLY A 157 4.04 7.84 15.40
CA GLY A 157 2.79 7.38 15.99
C GLY A 157 2.62 5.87 16.05
N ASP A 158 1.48 5.45 16.58
CA ASP A 158 1.20 4.05 16.90
C ASP A 158 0.72 3.21 15.70
N TYR A 159 0.54 3.82 14.53
CA TYR A 159 -0.01 3.17 13.34
C TYR A 159 1.07 2.60 12.42
N LEU A 160 0.79 1.44 11.83
CA LEU A 160 1.52 0.89 10.69
C LEU A 160 0.54 0.60 9.56
N ILE A 161 0.63 1.35 8.46
CA ILE A 161 -0.20 1.17 7.27
C ILE A 161 0.63 0.43 6.22
N ALA A 162 0.15 -0.72 5.74
CA ALA A 162 0.87 -1.49 4.73
C ALA A 162 -0.04 -1.95 3.60
N GLU A 163 0.50 -1.92 2.38
CA GLU A 163 -0.05 -2.69 1.27
C GLU A 163 0.09 -4.19 1.55
N ALA A 164 -1.02 -4.90 1.42
CA ALA A 164 -1.13 -6.34 1.64
C ALA A 164 -1.30 -7.02 0.28
N ASP A 165 -0.21 -7.61 -0.20
CA ASP A 165 -0.14 -8.24 -1.52
C ASP A 165 -0.67 -9.68 -1.45
N GLU A 166 -1.74 -9.92 -2.20
CA GLU A 166 -2.32 -11.24 -2.37
C GLU A 166 -1.45 -12.12 -3.28
N SER A 167 -0.77 -11.55 -4.29
CA SER A 167 -0.20 -12.30 -5.42
C SER A 167 0.69 -13.47 -5.01
N ASP A 168 1.55 -13.32 -4.00
CA ASP A 168 2.46 -14.35 -3.47
C ASP A 168 1.99 -14.96 -2.14
N GLN A 169 0.73 -14.70 -1.76
CA GLN A 169 0.08 -15.08 -0.50
C GLN A 169 0.77 -14.51 0.76
N SER A 170 1.72 -13.58 0.62
CA SER A 170 2.50 -13.06 1.74
C SER A 170 1.66 -12.27 2.75
N PHE A 171 0.55 -11.68 2.31
CA PHE A 171 -0.39 -11.03 3.22
C PHE A 171 -1.01 -11.96 4.29
N LEU A 172 -1.00 -13.30 4.11
CA LEU A 172 -1.48 -14.25 5.12
C LEU A 172 -0.58 -14.32 6.37
N LEU A 173 0.63 -13.78 6.26
CA LEU A 173 1.55 -13.62 7.39
C LEU A 173 1.14 -12.44 8.28
N LEU A 174 0.45 -11.44 7.73
CA LEU A 174 0.05 -10.24 8.45
C LEU A 174 -1.02 -10.56 9.50
N GLN A 175 -0.98 -9.82 10.62
CA GLN A 175 -2.03 -9.81 11.65
C GLN A 175 -2.45 -8.37 11.92
N PRO A 176 -3.24 -7.77 11.02
CA PRO A 176 -3.65 -6.38 11.16
C PRO A 176 -4.78 -6.24 12.18
N SER A 177 -4.85 -5.08 12.82
CA SER A 177 -6.00 -4.67 13.64
C SER A 177 -7.18 -4.25 12.77
N LEU A 178 -6.90 -3.63 11.61
CA LEU A 178 -7.90 -3.22 10.62
C LEU A 178 -7.47 -3.67 9.23
N ALA A 179 -8.41 -4.09 8.40
CA ALA A 179 -8.16 -4.38 7.00
C ALA A 179 -9.11 -3.65 6.06
N VAL A 180 -8.58 -3.27 4.90
CA VAL A 180 -9.36 -2.83 3.75
C VAL A 180 -9.29 -3.91 2.67
N ILE A 181 -10.42 -4.22 2.04
CA ILE A 181 -10.50 -5.10 0.87
C ILE A 181 -11.16 -4.29 -0.26
N THR A 182 -10.38 -3.89 -1.26
CA THR A 182 -10.84 -2.97 -2.33
C THR A 182 -11.64 -3.67 -3.42
N ASN A 183 -11.23 -4.86 -3.86
CA ASN A 183 -11.87 -5.67 -4.91
C ASN A 183 -11.14 -7.02 -5.01
N ILE A 184 -11.75 -7.98 -5.72
CA ILE A 184 -11.15 -9.29 -6.00
C ILE A 184 -11.43 -9.65 -7.47
N GLU A 185 -10.40 -9.59 -8.31
CA GLU A 185 -10.44 -9.99 -9.72
C GLU A 185 -9.44 -11.10 -10.02
N GLU A 186 -9.61 -11.75 -11.18
CA GLU A 186 -8.67 -12.76 -11.69
C GLU A 186 -7.34 -12.11 -12.08
N ASP A 187 -6.39 -12.08 -11.15
CA ASP A 187 -5.02 -11.67 -11.39
C ASP A 187 -4.05 -12.61 -10.67
N HIS A 188 -2.84 -12.76 -11.20
CA HIS A 188 -1.79 -13.62 -10.65
C HIS A 188 -2.24 -15.07 -10.34
N LEU A 189 -3.23 -15.59 -11.07
CA LEU A 189 -3.85 -16.90 -10.83
C LEU A 189 -2.87 -18.07 -10.91
N SER A 190 -1.71 -17.90 -11.55
CA SER A 190 -0.62 -18.90 -11.54
C SER A 190 -0.19 -19.29 -10.13
N ASN A 191 -0.29 -18.37 -9.17
CA ASN A 191 0.07 -18.59 -7.76
C ASN A 191 -1.05 -19.26 -6.95
N TYR A 192 -2.17 -19.55 -7.61
CA TYR A 192 -3.37 -20.15 -7.06
C TYR A 192 -3.83 -21.36 -7.88
N GLU A 193 -2.88 -22.08 -8.49
CA GLU A 193 -3.19 -23.26 -9.32
C GLU A 193 -4.15 -22.96 -10.48
N ASN A 194 -4.19 -21.71 -10.94
CA ASN A 194 -5.15 -21.18 -11.90
C ASN A 194 -6.62 -21.31 -11.44
N ASN A 195 -6.85 -21.27 -10.14
CA ASN A 195 -8.16 -21.45 -9.51
C ASN A 195 -8.60 -20.18 -8.76
N PHE A 196 -9.59 -19.50 -9.32
CA PHE A 196 -10.14 -18.29 -8.72
C PHE A 196 -10.84 -18.52 -7.37
N SER A 197 -11.41 -19.70 -7.13
CA SER A 197 -11.99 -20.03 -5.83
C SER A 197 -10.94 -20.08 -4.73
N LEU A 198 -9.72 -20.53 -5.05
CA LEU A 198 -8.61 -20.54 -4.08
C LEU A 198 -8.19 -19.11 -3.71
N LEU A 199 -8.17 -18.18 -4.67
CA LEU A 199 -7.94 -16.75 -4.39
C LEU A 199 -9.00 -16.21 -3.42
N LYS A 200 -10.29 -16.49 -3.65
CA LYS A 200 -11.38 -16.09 -2.73
C LYS A 200 -11.20 -16.66 -1.32
N GLU A 201 -10.89 -17.95 -1.20
CA GLU A 201 -10.64 -18.62 0.08
C GLU A 201 -9.48 -17.98 0.85
N VAL A 202 -8.45 -17.55 0.12
CA VAL A 202 -7.29 -16.86 0.68
C VAL A 202 -7.68 -15.47 1.21
N PHE A 203 -8.55 -14.72 0.53
CA PHE A 203 -9.13 -13.47 1.09
C PHE A 203 -9.98 -13.72 2.34
N VAL A 204 -10.80 -14.77 2.38
CA VAL A 204 -11.55 -15.16 3.58
C VAL A 204 -10.61 -15.53 4.73
N SER A 205 -9.51 -16.22 4.43
CA SER A 205 -8.48 -16.59 5.41
C SER A 205 -7.76 -15.36 5.96
N PHE A 206 -7.46 -14.37 5.12
CA PHE A 206 -6.93 -13.08 5.53
C PHE A 206 -7.92 -12.32 6.43
N ALA A 207 -9.20 -12.23 6.06
CA ALA A 207 -10.24 -11.60 6.88
C ALA A 207 -10.38 -12.25 8.29
N LYS A 208 -10.07 -13.54 8.43
CA LYS A 208 -10.07 -14.24 9.72
C LYS A 208 -8.87 -13.89 10.61
N LYS A 209 -7.79 -13.32 10.06
CA LYS A 209 -6.60 -12.87 10.84
C LYS A 209 -6.90 -11.63 11.68
N ILE A 210 -7.92 -10.87 11.30
CA ILE A 210 -8.36 -9.69 12.04
C ILE A 210 -8.82 -10.13 13.45
N PRO A 211 -8.40 -9.43 14.52
CA PRO A 211 -8.79 -9.79 15.89
C PRO A 211 -10.29 -9.56 16.11
N PHE A 212 -10.85 -10.10 17.20
CA PHE A 212 -12.30 -10.09 17.45
C PHE A 212 -12.89 -8.68 17.58
N ASP A 213 -12.07 -7.71 18.00
CA ASP A 213 -12.35 -6.29 18.16
C ASP A 213 -11.88 -5.45 16.95
N GLY A 214 -11.39 -6.11 15.89
CA GLY A 214 -10.94 -5.46 14.67
C GLY A 214 -12.07 -5.14 13.68
N LEU A 215 -11.71 -4.41 12.63
CA LEU A 215 -12.62 -3.91 11.61
C LEU A 215 -12.16 -4.33 10.21
N ILE A 216 -13.12 -4.69 9.35
CA ILE A 216 -12.93 -4.86 7.91
C ILE A 216 -13.72 -3.78 7.18
N VAL A 217 -13.07 -3.03 6.29
CA VAL A 217 -13.70 -2.09 5.36
C VAL A 217 -13.65 -2.70 3.97
N ALA A 218 -14.81 -2.93 3.35
CA ALA A 218 -14.90 -3.75 2.13
C ALA A 218 -15.73 -3.05 1.05
N CYS A 219 -15.27 -3.08 -0.20
CA CYS A 219 -16.05 -2.52 -1.31
C CYS A 219 -17.26 -3.42 -1.60
N GLY A 220 -18.48 -2.95 -1.34
CA GLY A 220 -19.70 -3.71 -1.61
C GLY A 220 -20.21 -3.59 -3.05
N ASP A 221 -19.57 -2.74 -3.87
CA ASP A 221 -19.82 -2.70 -5.31
C ASP A 221 -19.12 -3.83 -6.08
N ASP A 222 -18.04 -4.38 -5.51
CA ASP A 222 -17.35 -5.54 -6.08
C ASP A 222 -18.17 -6.81 -5.81
N LEU A 223 -18.54 -7.52 -6.89
CA LEU A 223 -19.40 -8.70 -6.80
C LEU A 223 -18.80 -9.82 -5.97
N GLN A 224 -17.48 -10.00 -6.03
CA GLN A 224 -16.77 -11.09 -5.36
C GLN A 224 -16.61 -10.78 -3.88
N VAL A 225 -16.23 -9.55 -3.54
CA VAL A 225 -16.21 -9.06 -2.16
C VAL A 225 -17.61 -9.18 -1.56
N LYS A 226 -18.65 -8.73 -2.27
CA LYS A 226 -20.04 -8.81 -1.84
C LYS A 226 -20.50 -10.24 -1.56
N GLU A 227 -20.14 -11.19 -2.41
CA GLU A 227 -20.39 -12.63 -2.21
C GLU A 227 -19.72 -13.15 -0.93
N LEU A 228 -18.51 -12.65 -0.60
CA LEU A 228 -17.72 -13.10 0.54
C LEU A 228 -18.05 -12.40 1.86
N LEU A 229 -18.77 -11.26 1.86
CA LEU A 229 -19.13 -10.52 3.07
C LEU A 229 -19.73 -11.41 4.19
N PRO A 230 -20.65 -12.35 3.92
CA PRO A 230 -21.20 -13.22 4.97
C PRO A 230 -20.18 -14.16 5.62
N GLN A 231 -19.04 -14.40 4.98
CA GLN A 231 -17.96 -15.27 5.47
C GLN A 231 -16.94 -14.50 6.33
N PHE A 232 -17.01 -13.16 6.35
CA PHE A 232 -16.15 -12.33 7.17
C PHE A 232 -16.63 -12.34 8.63
N SER A 233 -15.90 -13.07 9.47
CA SER A 233 -16.27 -13.32 10.87
C SER A 233 -16.06 -12.14 11.85
N ARG A 234 -15.92 -10.91 11.34
CA ARG A 234 -15.62 -9.69 12.12
C ARG A 234 -16.59 -8.57 11.76
N ARG A 235 -16.53 -7.44 12.46
CA ARG A 235 -17.29 -6.24 12.07
C ARG A 235 -16.85 -5.83 10.66
N VAL A 236 -17.82 -5.72 9.76
CA VAL A 236 -17.59 -5.25 8.38
C VAL A 236 -18.36 -3.97 8.14
N ILE A 237 -17.71 -2.99 7.53
CA ILE A 237 -18.34 -1.81 6.97
C ILE A 237 -18.17 -1.88 5.45
N ASN A 238 -19.27 -2.01 4.72
CA ASN A 238 -19.25 -2.00 3.27
C ASN A 238 -19.46 -0.59 2.70
N TYR A 239 -18.84 -0.32 1.55
CA TYR A 239 -18.91 0.97 0.89
C TYR A 239 -19.01 0.86 -0.63
N GLY A 240 -19.56 1.88 -1.27
CA GLY A 240 -19.61 1.97 -2.73
C GLY A 240 -20.66 2.96 -3.25
N PHE A 241 -20.96 2.89 -4.54
CA PHE A 241 -22.02 3.64 -5.21
C PHE A 241 -23.41 3.00 -5.05
N ASN A 242 -23.48 1.68 -4.84
CA ASN A 242 -24.77 0.98 -4.72
C ASN A 242 -25.52 1.33 -3.43
N GLU A 243 -26.85 1.29 -3.49
CA GLU A 243 -27.76 1.68 -2.39
C GLU A 243 -27.76 0.73 -1.20
N ASP A 244 -27.24 -0.49 -1.34
CA ASP A 244 -27.13 -1.48 -0.27
C ASP A 244 -25.80 -1.42 0.49
N ASN A 245 -24.95 -0.44 0.16
CA ASN A 245 -23.76 -0.13 0.94
C ASN A 245 -24.11 0.71 2.17
N TYR A 246 -23.43 0.44 3.29
CA TYR A 246 -23.55 1.24 4.52
C TYR A 246 -23.04 2.68 4.30
N TYR A 247 -21.86 2.82 3.68
CA TYR A 247 -21.37 4.10 3.17
C TYR A 247 -21.59 4.22 1.67
N GLN A 248 -22.24 5.29 1.24
CA GLN A 248 -22.67 5.49 -0.14
C GLN A 248 -22.00 6.72 -0.77
N ILE A 249 -21.50 6.56 -1.99
CA ILE A 249 -21.04 7.66 -2.83
C ILE A 249 -22.22 8.17 -3.65
N LYS A 250 -22.62 9.43 -3.44
CA LYS A 250 -23.67 10.10 -4.20
C LYS A 250 -23.14 11.34 -4.91
N ASN A 251 -23.87 11.77 -5.93
CA ASN A 251 -23.60 13.02 -6.66
C ASN A 251 -22.15 13.14 -7.17
N PHE A 252 -21.54 12.02 -7.56
CA PHE A 252 -20.17 12.03 -8.10
C PHE A 252 -20.09 12.87 -9.37
N SER A 253 -19.10 13.75 -9.41
CA SER A 253 -18.78 14.59 -10.55
C SER A 253 -17.26 14.63 -10.73
N ALA A 254 -16.81 14.64 -11.98
CA ALA A 254 -15.42 14.85 -12.33
C ALA A 254 -15.33 16.05 -13.27
N LYS A 255 -14.44 17.00 -12.96
CA LYS A 255 -14.25 18.20 -13.77
C LYS A 255 -12.79 18.61 -13.77
N GLY A 256 -12.19 18.66 -14.96
CA GLY A 256 -10.78 19.01 -15.08
C GLY A 256 -9.90 17.94 -14.43
N LEU A 257 -9.13 18.31 -13.41
CA LEU A 257 -8.18 17.40 -12.73
C LEU A 257 -8.64 16.98 -11.33
N THR A 258 -9.88 17.33 -10.96
CA THR A 258 -10.46 17.04 -9.65
C THR A 258 -11.76 16.28 -9.80
N SER A 259 -12.12 15.51 -8.76
CA SER A 259 -13.43 14.91 -8.60
C SER A 259 -14.08 15.35 -7.30
N SER A 260 -15.40 15.27 -7.23
CA SER A 260 -16.17 15.59 -6.03
C SER A 260 -17.36 14.65 -5.86
N PHE A 261 -17.76 14.40 -4.61
CA PHE A 261 -18.92 13.56 -4.30
C PHE A 261 -19.41 13.78 -2.87
N ASP A 262 -20.65 13.37 -2.60
CA ASP A 262 -21.21 13.28 -1.27
C ASP A 262 -20.97 11.88 -0.69
N LEU A 263 -20.35 11.80 0.48
CA LEU A 263 -20.33 10.57 1.27
C LEU A 263 -21.54 10.57 2.20
N CYS A 264 -22.38 9.54 2.08
CA CYS A 264 -23.54 9.33 2.93
C CYS A 264 -23.37 8.10 3.82
N GLU A 265 -23.81 8.18 5.06
CA GLU A 265 -23.95 7.05 6.00
C GLU A 265 -25.45 6.84 6.24
N ASP A 266 -25.95 5.64 5.94
CA ASP A 266 -27.38 5.30 6.08
C ASP A 266 -28.33 6.35 5.46
N GLY A 267 -27.98 6.80 4.25
CA GLY A 267 -28.73 7.80 3.50
C GLY A 267 -28.53 9.26 3.91
N ASN A 268 -27.86 9.54 5.03
CA ASN A 268 -27.57 10.91 5.49
C ASN A 268 -26.19 11.36 5.01
N LYS A 269 -26.09 12.55 4.39
CA LYS A 269 -24.79 13.11 3.99
C LYS A 269 -23.94 13.39 5.23
N VAL A 270 -22.78 12.74 5.33
CA VAL A 270 -21.81 12.91 6.42
C VAL A 270 -20.61 13.74 5.99
N LEU A 271 -20.25 13.71 4.71
CA LEU A 271 -19.10 14.46 4.20
C LEU A 271 -19.33 14.94 2.76
N ASP A 272 -18.85 16.15 2.48
CA ASP A 272 -18.67 16.65 1.11
C ASP A 272 -17.19 16.47 0.74
N VAL A 273 -16.90 15.69 -0.29
CA VAL A 273 -15.53 15.33 -0.64
C VAL A 273 -15.14 16.03 -1.94
N GLU A 274 -14.05 16.79 -1.88
CA GLU A 274 -13.29 17.25 -3.04
C GLU A 274 -11.98 16.47 -3.06
N LEU A 275 -11.67 15.86 -4.20
CA LEU A 275 -10.55 14.94 -4.36
C LEU A 275 -9.68 15.36 -5.53
N ASN A 276 -8.39 15.57 -5.27
CA ASN A 276 -7.41 15.99 -6.28
C ASN A 276 -6.84 14.82 -7.12
N ILE A 277 -7.67 13.81 -7.39
CA ILE A 277 -7.42 12.71 -8.32
C ILE A 277 -8.72 12.37 -9.05
N LEU A 278 -8.58 11.81 -10.25
CA LEU A 278 -9.70 11.59 -11.17
C LEU A 278 -10.30 10.19 -11.04
N GLY A 279 -11.60 10.08 -11.29
CA GLY A 279 -12.26 8.80 -11.58
C GLY A 279 -13.01 8.18 -10.41
N ARG A 280 -14.07 7.46 -10.75
CA ARG A 280 -14.93 6.74 -9.79
C ARG A 280 -14.16 5.71 -8.96
N HIS A 281 -13.19 5.02 -9.57
CA HIS A 281 -12.33 4.07 -8.87
C HIS A 281 -11.49 4.75 -7.78
N ASN A 282 -11.07 6.00 -7.99
CA ASN A 282 -10.36 6.77 -6.97
C ASN A 282 -11.30 7.33 -5.90
N ALA A 283 -12.57 7.60 -6.22
CA ALA A 283 -13.59 7.87 -5.19
C ALA A 283 -13.79 6.65 -4.28
N LEU A 284 -13.85 5.43 -4.82
CA LEU A 284 -13.89 4.19 -4.01
C LEU A 284 -12.65 4.07 -3.11
N ASN A 285 -11.45 4.24 -3.67
CA ASN A 285 -10.20 4.23 -2.89
C ASN A 285 -10.21 5.28 -1.77
N ALA A 286 -10.69 6.50 -2.05
CA ALA A 286 -10.79 7.56 -1.06
C ALA A 286 -11.79 7.22 0.05
N VAL A 287 -12.98 6.69 -0.29
CA VAL A 287 -13.98 6.30 0.71
C VAL A 287 -13.47 5.20 1.63
N ALA A 288 -12.75 4.21 1.10
CA ALA A 288 -12.13 3.18 1.94
C ALA A 288 -11.20 3.80 3.00
N ALA A 289 -10.36 4.77 2.60
CA ALA A 289 -9.47 5.49 3.50
C ALA A 289 -10.23 6.42 4.47
N ILE A 290 -11.29 7.10 4.02
CA ILE A 290 -12.14 7.96 4.85
C ILE A 290 -12.78 7.15 5.98
N ILE A 291 -13.34 5.98 5.68
CA ILE A 291 -14.01 5.13 6.68
C ILE A 291 -13.02 4.70 7.75
N VAL A 292 -11.82 4.25 7.35
CA VAL A 292 -10.77 3.91 8.32
C VAL A 292 -10.40 5.12 9.18
N ALA A 293 -10.23 6.30 8.58
CA ALA A 293 -9.89 7.51 9.33
C ALA A 293 -11.01 7.94 10.31
N ILE A 294 -12.29 7.84 9.92
CA ILE A 294 -13.44 8.12 10.78
C ILE A 294 -13.46 7.16 11.98
N GLU A 295 -13.27 5.87 11.75
CA GLU A 295 -13.26 4.84 12.80
C GLU A 295 -12.06 4.98 13.75
N GLU A 296 -10.97 5.57 13.27
CA GLU A 296 -9.81 5.96 14.08
C GLU A 296 -9.96 7.36 14.73
N GLY A 297 -11.13 7.99 14.62
CA GLY A 297 -11.46 9.24 15.29
C GLY A 297 -10.85 10.49 14.66
N VAL A 298 -10.41 10.43 13.40
CA VAL A 298 -9.88 11.60 12.69
C VAL A 298 -11.01 12.62 12.44
N PRO A 299 -10.84 13.91 12.77
CA PRO A 299 -11.86 14.92 12.51
C PRO A 299 -12.21 15.05 11.02
N LEU A 300 -13.50 15.16 10.72
CA LEU A 300 -14.02 15.27 9.34
C LEU A 300 -13.38 16.42 8.54
N ASN A 301 -13.18 17.57 9.17
CA ASN A 301 -12.54 18.72 8.52
C ASN A 301 -11.10 18.41 8.08
N THR A 302 -10.35 17.65 8.89
CA THR A 302 -8.98 17.22 8.56
C THR A 302 -8.98 16.24 7.38
N ILE A 303 -9.95 15.30 7.36
CA ILE A 303 -10.14 14.38 6.24
C ILE A 303 -10.40 15.17 4.95
N GLN A 304 -11.33 16.14 4.98
CA GLN A 304 -11.67 16.97 3.83
C GLN A 304 -10.48 17.76 3.29
N SER A 305 -9.73 18.44 4.17
CA SER A 305 -8.55 19.21 3.74
C SER A 305 -7.47 18.30 3.16
N SER A 306 -7.22 17.14 3.78
CA SER A 306 -6.21 16.19 3.30
C SER A 306 -6.51 15.66 1.90
N LEU A 307 -7.78 15.31 1.62
CA LEU A 307 -8.21 14.81 0.31
C LEU A 307 -8.14 15.88 -0.78
N LYS A 308 -8.48 17.11 -0.43
CA LYS A 308 -8.40 18.27 -1.33
C LYS A 308 -6.96 18.59 -1.70
N ASP A 309 -6.05 18.52 -0.74
CA ASP A 309 -4.64 18.86 -0.93
C ASP A 309 -3.77 17.65 -1.33
N PHE A 310 -4.39 16.48 -1.52
CA PHE A 310 -3.69 15.25 -1.86
C PHE A 310 -2.88 15.43 -3.14
N SER A 311 -1.56 15.21 -3.06
CA SER A 311 -0.61 15.49 -4.15
C SER A 311 -0.50 14.37 -5.19
N GLY A 312 -1.34 13.34 -5.08
CA GLY A 312 -1.32 12.18 -5.96
C GLY A 312 -0.21 11.18 -5.63
N ILE A 313 -0.15 10.11 -6.44
CA ILE A 313 0.86 9.05 -6.34
C ILE A 313 1.61 8.99 -7.66
N ASN A 314 2.91 8.75 -7.59
CA ASN A 314 3.73 8.59 -8.79
C ASN A 314 3.19 7.46 -9.67
N ARG A 315 3.01 7.73 -10.97
CA ARG A 315 2.46 6.79 -11.96
C ARG A 315 1.05 6.25 -11.65
N ARG A 316 0.21 6.94 -10.87
CA ARG A 316 -1.21 6.57 -10.71
C ARG A 316 -2.05 7.78 -11.06
N MET A 317 -2.56 7.84 -12.29
CA MET A 317 -3.18 9.04 -12.85
C MET A 317 -2.32 10.30 -12.63
N ASP A 318 -1.01 10.14 -12.80
CA ASP A 318 0.00 11.14 -12.43
C ASP A 318 0.09 12.22 -13.51
N ILE A 319 -0.41 13.40 -13.18
CA ILE A 319 -0.50 14.53 -14.10
C ILE A 319 0.88 15.20 -14.22
N LYS A 320 1.59 14.91 -15.32
CA LYS A 320 2.91 15.51 -15.64
C LYS A 320 2.82 16.94 -16.19
N GLY A 321 1.62 17.52 -16.14
CA GLY A 321 1.31 18.87 -16.60
C GLY A 321 1.10 18.99 -18.11
N LYS A 322 0.97 20.23 -18.58
CA LYS A 322 0.77 20.54 -20.01
C LYS A 322 2.09 20.42 -20.78
N LYS A 323 2.05 19.80 -21.95
CA LYS A 323 3.15 19.67 -22.91
C LYS A 323 2.75 20.28 -24.25
N LYS A 324 3.71 20.85 -24.97
CA LYS A 324 3.52 21.31 -26.35
C LYS A 324 3.91 20.20 -27.32
N LEU A 325 3.01 19.87 -28.23
CA LEU A 325 3.25 18.98 -29.36
C LEU A 325 2.90 19.74 -30.64
N ASN A 326 3.92 20.17 -31.38
CA ASN A 326 3.79 21.09 -32.51
C ASN A 326 3.00 22.35 -32.10
N ASN A 327 1.86 22.59 -32.74
CA ASN A 327 0.98 23.75 -32.47
C ASN A 327 -0.14 23.43 -31.48
N LYS A 328 -0.14 22.25 -30.83
CA LYS A 328 -1.17 21.83 -29.86
C LYS A 328 -0.57 21.75 -28.45
N THR A 329 -1.42 22.00 -27.45
CA THR A 329 -1.11 21.75 -26.05
C THR A 329 -1.90 20.53 -25.59
N CYS A 330 -1.23 19.55 -25.01
CA CYS A 330 -1.84 18.37 -24.41
C CYS A 330 -1.51 18.29 -22.92
N THR A 331 -2.36 17.63 -22.14
CA THR A 331 -2.01 17.23 -20.77
C THR A 331 -1.35 15.86 -20.85
N LEU A 332 -0.17 15.71 -20.28
CA LEU A 332 0.49 14.41 -20.18
C LEU A 332 0.09 13.77 -18.85
N ILE A 333 -0.45 12.56 -18.92
CA ILE A 333 -0.81 11.74 -17.77
C ILE A 333 -0.01 10.44 -17.86
N ASP A 334 0.64 10.06 -16.77
CA ASP A 334 1.39 8.82 -16.63
C ASP A 334 0.64 7.89 -15.68
N ASP A 335 0.45 6.64 -16.08
CA ASP A 335 -0.34 5.67 -15.33
C ASP A 335 0.31 4.28 -15.36
N TYR A 336 0.20 3.56 -14.24
CA TYR A 336 0.76 2.23 -14.05
C TYR A 336 -0.15 1.13 -14.59
N GLY A 337 -1.42 1.46 -14.88
CA GLY A 337 -2.43 0.50 -15.28
C GLY A 337 -1.93 -0.48 -16.34
N HIS A 338 -1.90 -1.76 -15.99
CA HIS A 338 -1.40 -2.86 -16.82
C HIS A 338 -2.46 -3.93 -17.01
N HIS A 339 -3.36 -4.10 -16.02
CA HIS A 339 -4.54 -4.95 -16.15
C HIS A 339 -5.63 -4.25 -17.01
N PRO A 340 -6.41 -4.97 -17.84
CA PRO A 340 -7.47 -4.37 -18.65
C PRO A 340 -8.49 -3.53 -17.86
N THR A 341 -8.81 -3.94 -16.62
CA THR A 341 -9.70 -3.18 -15.72
C THR A 341 -9.10 -1.83 -15.35
N GLU A 342 -7.79 -1.77 -15.06
CA GLU A 342 -7.08 -0.53 -14.73
C GLU A 342 -7.03 0.41 -15.93
N ILE A 343 -6.66 -0.11 -17.12
CA ILE A 343 -6.58 0.67 -18.36
C ILE A 343 -7.96 1.26 -18.71
N ARG A 344 -9.03 0.46 -18.59
CA ARG A 344 -10.40 0.92 -18.83
C ARG A 344 -10.79 2.01 -17.84
N SER A 345 -10.48 1.82 -16.55
CA SER A 345 -10.77 2.80 -15.50
C SER A 345 -10.06 4.13 -15.73
N THR A 346 -8.78 4.09 -16.10
CA THR A 346 -8.00 5.28 -16.49
C THR A 346 -8.62 5.98 -17.69
N TYR A 347 -8.94 5.24 -18.76
CA TYR A 347 -9.55 5.82 -19.95
C TYR A 347 -10.90 6.49 -19.66
N GLN A 348 -11.80 5.79 -18.95
CA GLN A 348 -13.11 6.31 -18.58
C GLN A 348 -13.00 7.56 -17.72
N SER A 349 -12.07 7.59 -16.77
CA SER A 349 -11.86 8.73 -15.88
C SER A 349 -11.42 9.99 -16.64
N ILE A 350 -10.54 9.82 -17.64
CA ILE A 350 -10.13 10.92 -18.52
C ILE A 350 -11.31 11.38 -19.38
N GLN A 351 -12.07 10.45 -19.95
CA GLN A 351 -13.22 10.76 -20.79
C GLN A 351 -14.33 11.50 -20.03
N GLU A 352 -14.66 11.06 -18.81
CA GLU A 352 -15.64 11.73 -17.94
C GLU A 352 -15.18 13.15 -17.58
N SER A 353 -13.89 13.35 -17.31
CA SER A 353 -13.34 14.65 -16.88
C SER A 353 -13.09 15.63 -18.02
N PHE A 354 -12.87 15.12 -19.23
CA PHE A 354 -12.51 15.86 -20.44
C PHE A 354 -13.29 15.36 -21.67
N PRO A 355 -14.62 15.51 -21.71
CA PRO A 355 -15.48 14.90 -22.73
C PRO A 355 -15.17 15.37 -24.15
N ASP A 356 -14.69 16.61 -24.30
CA ASP A 356 -14.36 17.21 -25.60
C ASP A 356 -12.90 16.99 -26.04
N SER A 357 -12.10 16.25 -25.26
CA SER A 357 -10.68 16.04 -25.55
C SER A 357 -10.43 14.73 -26.31
N HIS A 358 -9.46 14.76 -27.22
CA HIS A 358 -8.95 13.54 -27.86
C HIS A 358 -7.94 12.84 -26.94
N ILE A 359 -8.20 11.57 -26.65
CA ILE A 359 -7.32 10.73 -25.83
C ILE A 359 -6.33 10.00 -26.75
N HIS A 360 -5.04 10.22 -26.54
CA HIS A 360 -3.97 9.49 -27.21
C HIS A 360 -3.24 8.63 -26.17
N MET A 361 -3.35 7.30 -26.29
CA MET A 361 -2.72 6.35 -25.38
C MET A 361 -1.46 5.78 -26.01
N VAL A 362 -0.36 5.83 -25.26
CA VAL A 362 0.87 5.09 -25.56
C VAL A 362 0.95 3.95 -24.55
N PHE A 363 0.70 2.73 -25.01
CA PHE A 363 0.65 1.54 -24.16
C PHE A 363 1.86 0.65 -24.41
N LYS A 364 2.45 0.12 -23.33
CA LYS A 364 3.51 -0.89 -23.38
C LYS A 364 3.01 -2.13 -22.61
N PRO A 365 2.73 -3.26 -23.30
CA PRO A 365 2.40 -4.51 -22.62
C PRO A 365 3.54 -4.98 -21.71
N THR A 366 3.17 -5.57 -20.56
CA THR A 366 4.08 -6.20 -19.59
C THR A 366 4.26 -7.68 -19.85
#